data_AF-A0A1M6G8U1-F1
#
_entry.id   AF-A0A1M6G8U1-F1
#
_cell.length_a   1.000
_cell.length_b   1.000
_cell.length_c   1.000
_cell.angle_alpha   90.00
_cell.angle_beta   90.00
_cell.angle_gamma   90.00
#
_symmetry.space_group_name_H-M   'P 1'
#
loop_
_entity.id
_entity.type
_entity.pdbx_description
1 polymer ?
#
loop_
_entity_poly.entity_id
_entity_poly.type
_entity_poly.pdbx_seq_one_letter_code
_entity_poly.pdbx_strand_id
1 'polypeptide(L)'
;MKTTTVRLSENTSVELAKDFENFTTAVQLILEPHRRLRKVVMKELKGLFSKEEITALVDSQNGVMLTPAFIYKKDFLIEQLEDFELFESGISRHGAEKEELIEKLSGISNSQVYFLLLEIHAFWNSGGKLDDFVKQFG
;
A
#
# COMPACT_ATOMS: atom_id res chain seq x y z
N MET A 1 -29.34 -9.71 5.04
CA MET A 1 -27.87 -9.94 5.09
C MET A 1 -27.61 -11.09 6.05
N LYS A 2 -26.71 -12.03 5.72
CA LYS A 2 -26.30 -13.07 6.67
C LYS A 2 -25.37 -12.44 7.72
N THR A 3 -25.49 -12.83 8.98
CA THR A 3 -24.55 -12.42 10.03
C THR A 3 -23.14 -12.89 9.64
N THR A 4 -22.19 -11.97 9.58
CA THR A 4 -20.78 -12.26 9.31
C THR A 4 -19.97 -12.04 10.58
N THR A 5 -19.33 -13.10 11.07
CA THR A 5 -18.43 -13.01 12.22
C THR A 5 -17.01 -12.76 11.72
N VAL A 6 -16.41 -11.63 12.13
CA VAL A 6 -15.01 -11.29 11.86
C VAL A 6 -14.21 -11.45 13.14
N ARG A 7 -13.05 -12.12 13.06
CA ARG A 7 -12.11 -12.23 14.19
C ARG A 7 -11.04 -11.16 14.04
N LEU A 8 -10.86 -10.34 15.06
CA LEU A 8 -9.74 -9.40 15.16
C LEU A 8 -8.67 -9.96 16.09
N SER A 9 -7.47 -9.38 16.01
CA SER A 9 -6.45 -9.65 17.02
C SER A 9 -6.91 -9.15 18.39
N GLU A 10 -6.40 -9.78 19.46
CA GLU A 10 -6.68 -9.35 20.83
C GLU A 10 -6.27 -7.90 21.04
N ASN A 11 -5.08 -7.52 20.59
CA ASN A 11 -4.58 -6.14 20.66
C ASN A 11 -5.52 -5.15 19.97
N THR A 12 -5.97 -5.43 18.74
CA THR A 12 -6.91 -4.56 18.03
C THR A 12 -8.24 -4.44 18.78
N SER A 13 -8.71 -5.53 19.39
CA SER A 13 -9.96 -5.53 20.15
C SER A 13 -9.85 -4.68 21.42
N VAL A 14 -8.72 -4.78 22.12
CA VAL A 14 -8.42 -3.98 23.31
C VAL A 14 -8.31 -2.49 22.96
N GLU A 15 -7.60 -2.14 21.89
CA GLU A 15 -7.49 -0.73 21.46
C GLU A 15 -8.85 -0.14 21.08
N LEU A 16 -9.67 -0.87 20.30
CA LEU A 16 -11.01 -0.40 19.94
C LEU A 16 -11.93 -0.21 21.16
N ALA A 17 -11.78 -1.03 22.19
CA ALA A 17 -12.56 -0.92 23.42
C ALA A 17 -12.17 0.28 24.31
N LYS A 18 -10.98 0.87 24.11
CA LYS A 18 -10.56 2.10 24.83
C LYS A 18 -11.31 3.32 24.34
N ASP A 19 -11.45 3.42 23.01
CA ASP A 19 -11.94 4.64 22.36
C ASP A 19 -13.44 4.59 22.05
N PHE A 20 -14.06 3.40 22.09
CA PHE A 20 -15.47 3.21 21.72
C PHE A 20 -16.20 2.27 22.69
N GLU A 21 -17.36 2.71 23.17
CA GLU A 21 -18.25 1.89 24.01
C GLU A 21 -18.89 0.73 23.22
N ASN A 22 -19.13 0.93 21.93
CA ASN A 22 -19.75 -0.06 21.05
C ASN A 22 -18.80 -0.48 19.93
N PHE A 23 -18.36 -1.73 19.99
CA PHE A 23 -17.42 -2.32 19.03
C PHE A 23 -17.94 -2.31 17.58
N THR A 24 -19.23 -2.58 17.36
CA THR A 24 -19.82 -2.53 16.01
C THR A 24 -19.74 -1.12 15.44
N THR A 25 -20.02 -0.11 16.27
CA THR A 25 -19.93 1.31 15.87
C THR A 25 -18.49 1.71 15.57
N ALA A 26 -17.53 1.27 16.39
CA ALA A 26 -16.10 1.49 16.16
C ALA A 26 -15.65 0.97 14.81
N VAL A 27 -15.99 -0.29 14.51
CA VAL A 27 -15.64 -0.95 13.25
C VAL A 27 -16.28 -0.22 12.06
N GLN A 28 -17.55 0.18 12.16
CA GLN A 28 -18.23 0.94 11.10
C GLN A 28 -17.54 2.29 10.84
N LEU A 29 -17.23 3.05 11.89
CA LEU A 29 -16.59 4.36 11.78
C LEU A 29 -15.17 4.29 11.18
N ILE A 30 -14.45 3.19 11.37
CA ILE A 30 -13.11 3.01 10.80
C ILE A 30 -13.19 2.50 9.36
N LEU A 31 -14.05 1.50 9.09
CA LEU A 31 -14.07 0.83 7.79
C LEU A 31 -14.88 1.57 6.72
N GLU A 32 -15.97 2.25 7.07
CA GLU A 32 -16.79 2.93 6.07
C GLU A 32 -16.05 4.09 5.37
N PRO A 33 -15.29 4.95 6.09
CA PRO A 33 -14.49 5.98 5.44
C PRO A 33 -13.32 5.42 4.65
N HIS A 34 -12.79 4.24 4.99
CA HIS A 34 -11.62 3.64 4.35
C HIS A 34 -11.75 3.60 2.82
N ARG A 35 -12.93 3.23 2.30
CA ARG A 35 -13.17 3.21 0.84
C ARG A 35 -13.12 4.60 0.20
N ARG A 36 -13.57 5.64 0.91
CA ARG A 36 -13.54 7.03 0.43
C ARG A 36 -12.11 7.57 0.47
N LEU A 37 -11.39 7.33 1.58
CA LEU A 37 -9.98 7.69 1.73
C LEU A 37 -9.13 7.04 0.65
N ARG A 38 -9.31 5.73 0.41
CA ARG A 38 -8.66 5.01 -0.68
C ARG A 38 -8.83 5.74 -2.01
N LYS A 39 -10.07 6.12 -2.37
CA LYS A 39 -10.32 6.84 -3.64
C LYS A 39 -9.63 8.21 -3.72
N VAL A 40 -9.60 8.95 -2.62
CA VAL A 40 -8.94 10.26 -2.55
C VAL A 40 -7.43 10.08 -2.74
N VAL A 41 -6.83 9.19 -1.97
CA VAL A 41 -5.40 8.90 -2.02
C VAL A 41 -4.98 8.37 -3.39
N MET A 42 -5.73 7.43 -3.98
CA MET A 42 -5.42 6.95 -5.33
C MET A 42 -5.50 8.04 -6.39
N LYS A 43 -6.34 9.07 -6.19
CA LYS A 43 -6.37 10.24 -7.07
C LYS A 43 -5.13 11.13 -6.90
N GLU A 44 -4.62 11.27 -5.68
CA GLU A 44 -3.40 12.04 -5.39
C GLU A 44 -2.14 11.34 -5.94
N LEU A 45 -2.11 10.02 -5.92
CA LEU A 45 -1.02 9.22 -6.49
C LEU A 45 -1.01 9.19 -8.02
N LYS A 46 -2.11 9.60 -8.65
CA LYS A 46 -2.26 9.56 -10.10
C LYS A 46 -1.35 10.60 -10.77
N GLY A 47 -0.54 10.13 -11.72
CA GLY A 47 0.44 10.94 -12.45
C GLY A 47 1.71 11.27 -11.66
N LEU A 48 1.85 10.76 -10.42
CA LEU A 48 3.04 11.00 -9.61
C LEU A 48 4.23 10.14 -10.07
N PHE A 49 3.95 8.89 -10.43
CA PHE A 49 4.96 7.91 -10.82
C PHE A 49 4.88 7.60 -12.32
N SER A 50 6.02 7.36 -12.94
CA SER A 50 6.11 6.85 -14.31
C SER A 50 5.66 5.39 -14.38
N LYS A 51 5.49 4.88 -15.61
CA LYS A 51 5.18 3.46 -15.84
C LYS A 51 6.29 2.56 -15.30
N GLU A 52 7.53 2.96 -15.52
CA GLU A 52 8.74 2.26 -15.13
C GLU A 52 8.84 2.20 -13.59
N GLU A 53 8.57 3.31 -12.91
CA GLU A 53 8.55 3.40 -11.45
C GLU A 53 7.46 2.52 -10.83
N ILE A 54 6.24 2.56 -11.36
CA ILE A 54 5.16 1.67 -10.89
C ILE A 54 5.51 0.20 -11.14
N THR A 55 6.14 -0.10 -12.26
CA THR A 55 6.57 -1.47 -12.57
C THR A 55 7.61 -1.97 -11.58
N ALA A 56 8.62 -1.15 -11.27
CA ALA A 56 9.62 -1.46 -10.26
C ALA A 56 9.01 -1.61 -8.86
N LEU A 57 8.07 -0.74 -8.48
CA LEU A 57 7.34 -0.83 -7.22
C LEU A 57 6.51 -2.12 -7.10
N VAL A 58 5.89 -2.57 -8.19
CA VAL A 58 5.12 -3.82 -8.18
C VAL A 58 6.04 -5.03 -8.05
N ASP A 59 7.13 -5.03 -8.81
CA ASP A 59 8.10 -6.14 -8.84
C ASP A 59 8.82 -6.29 -7.49
N SER A 60 9.22 -5.19 -6.86
CA SER A 60 9.90 -5.20 -5.55
C SER A 60 9.06 -5.79 -4.42
N GLN A 61 7.73 -5.85 -4.61
CA GLN A 61 6.78 -6.38 -3.63
C GLN A 61 6.34 -7.82 -3.95
N ASN A 62 6.90 -8.45 -4.98
CA ASN A 62 6.57 -9.84 -5.29
C ASN A 62 7.06 -10.78 -4.19
N GLY A 63 6.15 -11.58 -3.63
CA GLY A 63 6.45 -12.49 -2.53
C GLY A 63 6.59 -11.81 -1.15
N VAL A 64 6.35 -10.51 -1.05
CA VAL A 64 6.47 -9.76 0.21
C VAL A 64 5.17 -9.85 0.99
N MET A 65 5.25 -10.32 2.23
CA MET A 65 4.10 -10.43 3.12
C MET A 65 3.85 -9.08 3.80
N LEU A 66 2.72 -8.45 3.49
CA LEU A 66 2.32 -7.23 4.20
C LEU A 66 1.84 -7.56 5.62
N THR A 67 2.40 -6.88 6.61
CA THR A 67 1.93 -6.96 8.00
C THR A 67 1.50 -5.59 8.52
N PRO A 68 0.58 -5.53 9.49
CA PRO A 68 0.17 -4.27 10.12
C PRO A 68 1.32 -3.46 10.73
N ALA A 69 2.46 -4.10 11.05
CA ALA A 69 3.59 -3.45 11.70
C ALA A 69 4.38 -2.50 10.78
N PHE A 70 4.34 -2.72 9.47
CA PHE A 70 5.18 -1.97 8.53
C PHE A 70 4.50 -1.53 7.23
N ILE A 71 3.28 -1.99 6.91
CA ILE A 71 2.56 -1.63 5.67
C ILE A 71 2.38 -0.12 5.42
N TYR A 72 2.45 0.72 6.46
CA TYR A 72 2.32 2.18 6.32
C TYR A 72 3.66 2.93 6.42
N LYS A 73 4.76 2.23 6.73
CA LYS A 73 6.05 2.87 7.00
C LYS A 73 6.77 3.14 5.69
N LYS A 74 6.78 4.40 5.27
CA LYS A 74 7.54 4.85 4.10
C LYS A 74 9.00 4.45 4.14
N ASP A 75 9.66 4.67 5.28
CA ASP A 75 11.11 4.42 5.40
C ASP A 75 11.43 2.94 5.14
N PHE A 76 10.57 2.03 5.60
CA PHE A 76 10.71 0.59 5.33
C PHE A 76 10.60 0.25 3.83
N LEU A 77 9.66 0.90 3.11
CA LEU A 77 9.55 0.73 1.66
C LEU A 77 10.78 1.28 0.93
N ILE A 78 11.32 2.41 1.38
CA ILE A 78 12.52 3.01 0.79
C ILE A 78 13.72 2.08 0.99
N GLU A 79 13.97 1.63 2.22
CA GLU A 79 15.05 0.68 2.55
C GLU A 79 14.94 -0.59 1.68
N GLN A 80 13.73 -1.12 1.53
CA GLN A 80 13.49 -2.30 0.68
C GLN A 80 13.80 -2.04 -0.80
N LEU A 81 13.47 -0.86 -1.32
CA LEU A 81 13.77 -0.48 -2.71
C LEU A 81 15.27 -0.23 -2.92
N GLU A 82 15.96 0.31 -1.91
CA GLU A 82 17.41 0.45 -1.92
C GLU A 82 18.09 -0.92 -1.99
N ASP A 83 17.65 -1.89 -1.18
CA ASP A 83 18.13 -3.28 -1.25
C ASP A 83 17.79 -3.93 -2.61
N PHE A 84 16.57 -3.73 -3.10
CA PHE A 84 16.13 -4.27 -4.39
C PHE A 84 16.99 -3.75 -5.56
N GLU A 85 17.37 -2.48 -5.54
CA GLU A 85 18.30 -1.94 -6.54
C GLU A 85 19.73 -2.46 -6.32
N LEU A 86 20.21 -2.46 -5.06
CA LEU A 86 21.58 -2.84 -4.73
C LEU A 86 21.89 -4.29 -5.14
N PHE A 87 20.94 -5.21 -4.91
CA PHE A 87 21.17 -6.64 -5.11
C PHE A 87 20.63 -7.18 -6.43
N GLU A 88 19.61 -6.54 -7.02
CA GLU A 88 18.93 -7.08 -8.22
C GLU A 88 18.91 -6.12 -9.41
N SER A 89 19.43 -4.89 -9.23
CA SER A 89 19.23 -3.77 -10.18
C SER A 89 17.74 -3.61 -10.51
N GLY A 90 16.88 -3.87 -9.52
CA GLY A 90 15.46 -4.10 -9.75
C GLY A 90 14.71 -2.86 -10.21
N ILE A 91 15.18 -1.65 -9.88
CA ILE A 91 14.59 -0.39 -10.34
C ILE A 91 15.13 -0.03 -11.72
N SER A 92 16.46 -0.04 -11.87
CA SER A 92 17.12 0.33 -13.13
C SER A 92 16.85 -0.65 -14.26
N ARG A 93 16.63 -1.95 -13.97
CA ARG A 93 16.20 -2.98 -14.94
C ARG A 93 14.88 -2.63 -15.63
N HIS A 94 13.99 -1.92 -14.94
CA HIS A 94 12.71 -1.46 -15.52
C HIS A 94 12.82 -0.08 -16.18
N GLY A 95 14.00 0.53 -16.19
CA GLY A 95 14.24 1.85 -16.79
C GLY A 95 13.84 3.04 -15.91
N ALA A 96 13.64 2.82 -14.61
CA ALA A 96 13.42 3.88 -13.64
C ALA A 96 14.75 4.30 -12.97
N GLU A 97 14.84 5.56 -12.55
CA GLU A 97 15.98 6.08 -11.78
C GLU A 97 15.69 5.96 -10.28
N LYS A 98 16.55 5.25 -9.55
CA LYS A 98 16.36 4.97 -8.11
C LYS A 98 16.21 6.27 -7.31
N GLU A 99 17.12 7.22 -7.51
CA GLU A 99 17.15 8.47 -6.76
C GLU A 99 15.87 9.29 -6.95
N GLU A 100 15.35 9.36 -8.18
CA GLU A 100 14.08 10.05 -8.47
C GLU A 100 12.88 9.35 -7.81
N LEU A 101 12.84 8.02 -7.85
CA LEU A 101 11.80 7.23 -7.20
C LEU A 101 11.82 7.42 -5.68
N ILE A 102 12.99 7.38 -5.05
CA ILE A 102 13.15 7.59 -3.60
C ILE A 102 12.76 9.02 -3.22
N GLU A 103 13.09 10.02 -4.03
CA GLU A 103 12.67 11.41 -3.78
C GLU A 103 11.14 11.56 -3.81
N LYS A 104 10.47 10.97 -4.83
CA LYS A 104 9.01 10.97 -4.92
C LYS A 104 8.36 10.26 -3.74
N LEU A 105 8.89 9.10 -3.34
CA LEU A 105 8.42 8.37 -2.18
C LEU A 105 8.60 9.21 -0.91
N SER A 106 9.75 9.85 -0.75
CA SER A 106 10.04 10.78 0.35
C SER A 106 9.04 11.94 0.41
N GLY A 107 8.53 12.39 -0.73
CA GLY A 107 7.52 13.45 -0.85
C GLY A 107 6.09 13.04 -0.48
N ILE A 108 5.77 11.74 -0.39
CA ILE A 108 4.43 11.27 -0.02
C ILE A 108 4.29 10.90 1.45
N SER A 109 3.06 10.91 1.93
CA SER A 109 2.69 10.54 3.30
C SER A 109 2.67 9.03 3.52
N ASN A 110 2.82 8.61 4.78
CA ASN A 110 2.65 7.21 5.19
C ASN A 110 1.27 6.64 4.82
N SER A 111 0.21 7.46 4.81
CA SER A 111 -1.12 7.04 4.36
C SER A 111 -1.16 6.77 2.86
N GLN A 112 -0.44 7.55 2.06
CA GLN A 112 -0.31 7.31 0.62
C GLN A 112 0.46 6.02 0.34
N VAL A 113 1.57 5.79 1.05
CA VAL A 113 2.33 4.53 1.00
C VAL A 113 1.45 3.34 1.39
N TYR A 114 0.67 3.45 2.46
CA TYR A 114 -0.25 2.41 2.90
C TYR A 114 -1.22 1.98 1.79
N PHE A 115 -1.90 2.93 1.14
CA PHE A 115 -2.83 2.59 0.07
C PHE A 115 -2.12 2.10 -1.19
N LEU A 116 -0.94 2.65 -1.54
CA LEU A 116 -0.12 2.15 -2.64
C LEU A 116 0.23 0.67 -2.45
N LEU A 117 0.76 0.29 -1.29
CA LEU A 117 1.13 -1.10 -0.98
C LEU A 117 -0.10 -2.02 -0.94
N LEU A 118 -1.24 -1.54 -0.45
CA LEU A 118 -2.49 -2.30 -0.54
C LEU A 118 -2.91 -2.59 -1.99
N GLU A 119 -2.76 -1.64 -2.92
CA GLU A 119 -3.06 -1.87 -4.34
C GLU A 119 -2.11 -2.89 -4.94
N ILE A 120 -0.80 -2.74 -4.70
CA ILE A 120 0.22 -3.66 -5.21
C ILE A 120 -0.03 -5.09 -4.69
N HIS A 121 -0.38 -5.23 -3.42
CA HIS A 121 -0.73 -6.53 -2.85
C HIS A 121 -2.04 -7.07 -3.43
N ALA A 122 -3.06 -6.23 -3.66
CA ALA A 122 -4.28 -6.65 -4.33
C ALA A 122 -4.02 -7.11 -5.77
N PHE A 123 -3.09 -6.47 -6.48
CA PHE A 123 -2.63 -6.89 -7.81
C PHE A 123 -2.07 -8.31 -7.78
N TRP A 124 -1.11 -8.59 -6.89
CA TRP A 124 -0.51 -9.92 -6.75
C TRP A 124 -1.51 -11.01 -6.37
N ASN A 125 -2.54 -10.68 -5.59
CA ASN A 125 -3.57 -11.64 -5.16
C ASN A 125 -4.72 -11.83 -6.14
N SER A 126 -4.90 -10.93 -7.12
CA SER A 126 -5.99 -11.01 -8.10
C SER A 126 -5.59 -11.66 -9.42
N GLY A 127 -4.29 -11.90 -9.65
CA GLY A 127 -3.80 -12.40 -10.94
C GLY A 127 -3.98 -11.37 -12.08
N GLY A 128 -3.96 -10.08 -11.73
CA GLY A 128 -4.15 -8.99 -12.69
C GLY A 128 -3.04 -8.90 -13.73
N LYS A 129 -3.32 -8.19 -14.84
CA LYS A 129 -2.30 -7.86 -15.84
C LYS A 129 -1.58 -6.59 -15.45
N LEU A 130 -0.25 -6.61 -15.46
CA LEU A 130 0.59 -5.47 -15.07
C LEU A 130 0.25 -4.20 -15.85
N ASP A 131 0.03 -4.31 -17.17
CA ASP A 131 -0.31 -3.15 -17.99
C ASP A 131 -1.63 -2.47 -17.57
N ASP A 132 -2.60 -3.24 -17.08
CA ASP A 132 -3.87 -2.68 -16.62
C ASP A 132 -3.73 -2.04 -15.24
N PHE A 133 -2.88 -2.61 -14.39
CA PHE A 133 -2.52 -2.01 -13.11
C PHE A 133 -1.79 -0.69 -13.29
N VAL A 134 -0.76 -0.64 -14.14
CA VAL A 134 0.02 0.59 -14.39
C VAL A 134 -0.88 1.72 -14.92
N LYS A 135 -1.81 1.41 -15.83
CA LYS A 135 -2.75 2.41 -16.39
C LYS A 135 -3.61 3.11 -15.33
N GLN A 136 -3.78 2.54 -14.15
CA GLN A 136 -4.55 3.19 -13.08
C GLN A 136 -3.78 4.36 -12.43
N PHE A 137 -2.45 4.38 -12.57
CA PHE A 137 -1.57 5.44 -12.08
C PHE A 137 -1.20 6.49 -13.14
N GLY A 138 -1.34 6.15 -14.43
CA GLY A 138 -1.11 7.08 -15.56
C GLY A 138 -2.24 8.06 -15.83
#